data_AF-A0A7X5BFL0-F1
#
_entry.id   AF-A0A7X5BFL0-F1
#
_cell.length_a   1.000
_cell.length_b   1.000
_cell.length_c   1.000
_cell.angle_alpha   90.00
_cell.angle_beta   90.00
_cell.angle_gamma   90.00
#
_symmetry.space_group_name_H-M   'P 1'
#
loop_
_entity.id
_entity.type
_entity.pdbx_description
1 polymer ?
#
loop_
_entity_poly.entity_id
_entity_poly.type
_entity_poly.pdbx_seq_one_letter_code
_entity_poly.pdbx_strand_id
1 'polypeptide(L)'
;MKQSAIKPTCTKRLKVINKSEAMKLAEEHEGFCSIETYCTGKYIWHGSEDAYVGKEHEVSSRIMALWVERRTDKDGSYALFKCLIDNN
;
A
#
# COMPACT_ATOMS: atom_id res chain seq x y z
N MET A 1 29.75 -17.35 -7.07
CA MET A 1 28.33 -17.26 -6.64
C MET A 1 27.60 -16.36 -7.64
N LYS A 2 26.55 -16.86 -8.28
CA LYS A 2 25.82 -16.09 -9.30
C LYS A 2 25.12 -14.92 -8.62
N GLN A 3 25.53 -13.69 -8.92
CA GLN A 3 24.69 -12.52 -8.67
C GLN A 3 23.48 -12.70 -9.59
N SER A 4 22.36 -13.17 -9.04
CA SER A 4 21.07 -13.05 -9.72
C SER A 4 20.80 -11.55 -9.82
N ALA A 5 21.09 -10.97 -10.99
CA ALA A 5 20.68 -9.63 -11.32
C ALA A 5 19.17 -9.54 -11.06
N ILE A 6 18.79 -8.73 -10.05
CA ILE A 6 17.40 -8.39 -9.79
C ILE A 6 16.94 -7.74 -11.09
N LYS A 7 16.05 -8.44 -11.83
CA LYS A 7 15.43 -7.87 -13.03
C LYS A 7 14.91 -6.48 -12.63
N PRO A 8 15.15 -5.40 -13.39
CA PRO A 8 14.61 -4.10 -13.04
C PRO A 8 13.08 -4.24 -13.06
N THR A 9 12.49 -4.39 -11.88
CA THR A 9 11.06 -4.24 -11.70
C THR A 9 10.81 -2.76 -11.94
N CYS A 10 9.98 -2.44 -12.92
CA CYS A 10 9.55 -1.06 -13.13
C CYS A 10 8.95 -0.55 -11.81
N THR A 11 9.61 0.40 -11.16
CA THR A 11 9.13 1.02 -9.92
C THR A 11 8.60 2.42 -10.21
N LYS A 12 7.65 2.87 -9.38
CA LYS A 12 7.14 4.24 -9.39
C LYS A 12 7.03 4.77 -7.97
N ARG A 13 6.94 6.09 -7.83
CA ARG A 13 6.64 6.73 -6.54
C ARG A 13 5.13 6.91 -6.42
N LEU A 14 4.56 6.48 -5.30
CA LEU A 14 3.17 6.78 -4.94
C LEU A 14 3.11 7.44 -3.58
N LYS A 15 2.21 8.43 -3.46
CA LYS A 15 1.83 8.97 -2.17
C LYS A 15 0.83 8.05 -1.49
N VAL A 16 0.94 7.93 -0.18
CA VAL A 16 -0.14 7.35 0.62
C VAL A 16 -1.33 8.27 0.54
N ILE A 17 -2.50 7.71 0.23
CA ILE A 17 -3.77 8.42 0.16
C ILE A 17 -4.70 7.93 1.27
N ASN A 18 -5.80 8.64 1.49
CA ASN A 18 -6.83 8.21 2.42
C ASN A 18 -7.56 6.97 1.87
N LYS A 19 -8.10 6.14 2.77
CA LYS A 19 -8.86 4.94 2.37
C LYS A 19 -10.00 5.27 1.42
N SER A 20 -10.74 6.34 1.65
CA SER A 20 -11.88 6.73 0.79
C SER A 20 -11.45 7.05 -0.65
N GLU A 21 -10.26 7.62 -0.84
CA GLU A 21 -9.73 7.89 -2.18
C GLU A 21 -9.28 6.59 -2.86
N ALA A 22 -8.65 5.69 -2.11
CA ALA A 22 -8.29 4.36 -2.62
C ALA A 22 -9.52 3.54 -3.02
N MET A 23 -10.62 3.61 -2.26
CA MET A 23 -11.86 2.91 -2.62
C MET A 23 -12.52 3.48 -3.87
N LYS A 24 -12.47 4.80 -4.10
CA LYS A 24 -12.95 5.40 -5.35
C LYS A 24 -12.16 4.89 -6.55
N LEU A 25 -10.84 4.82 -6.43
CA LEU A 25 -9.99 4.23 -7.48
C LEU A 25 -10.31 2.76 -7.72
N ALA A 26 -10.61 1.99 -6.67
CA ALA A 26 -11.00 0.59 -6.81
C ALA A 26 -12.35 0.43 -7.53
N GLU A 27 -13.31 1.32 -7.25
CA GLU A 27 -14.62 1.35 -7.92
C GLU A 27 -14.48 1.75 -9.41
N GLU A 28 -13.64 2.73 -9.72
CA GLU A 28 -13.35 3.14 -11.10
C GLU A 28 -12.70 2.02 -11.94
N HIS A 29 -12.02 1.07 -11.30
CA HIS A 29 -11.28 -0.03 -11.94
C HIS A 29 -11.83 -1.40 -11.53
N GLU A 30 -13.14 -1.48 -11.25
CA GLU A 30 -13.80 -2.71 -10.79
C GLU A 30 -13.52 -3.88 -11.75
N GLY A 31 -13.19 -5.05 -11.19
CA GLY A 31 -12.88 -6.27 -11.95
C GLY A 31 -11.44 -6.36 -12.49
N PHE A 32 -10.67 -5.28 -12.49
CA PHE A 32 -9.27 -5.27 -12.95
C PHE A 32 -8.23 -5.11 -11.84
N CYS A 33 -8.67 -4.74 -10.64
CA CYS A 33 -7.78 -4.54 -9.50
C CYS A 33 -8.20 -5.38 -8.29
N SER A 34 -7.30 -5.48 -7.30
CA SER A 34 -7.56 -6.17 -6.04
C SER A 34 -6.99 -5.40 -4.86
N ILE A 35 -7.67 -5.49 -3.72
CA ILE A 35 -7.21 -4.90 -2.46
C ILE A 35 -6.38 -5.93 -1.72
N GLU A 36 -5.09 -5.66 -1.56
CA GLU A 36 -4.13 -6.57 -0.93
C GLU A 36 -3.47 -5.92 0.28
N THR A 37 -2.73 -6.73 1.03
CA THR A 37 -1.80 -6.23 2.04
C THR A 37 -0.47 -5.90 1.36
N TYR A 38 -0.03 -4.64 1.43
CA TYR A 38 1.19 -4.20 0.75
C TYR A 38 2.43 -4.88 1.32
N CYS A 39 2.50 -4.95 2.64
CA CYS A 39 3.54 -5.70 3.35
C CYS A 39 3.02 -6.16 4.71
N THR A 40 3.66 -7.18 5.29
CA THR A 40 3.31 -7.74 6.60
C THR A 40 3.86 -6.93 7.79
N GLY A 41 4.47 -5.78 7.52
CA GLY A 41 5.03 -4.90 8.55
C GLY A 41 3.95 -4.29 9.44
N LYS A 42 4.18 -4.29 10.76
CA LYS A 42 3.38 -3.53 11.73
C LYS A 42 4.04 -2.18 11.95
N TYR A 43 3.37 -1.10 11.54
CA TYR A 43 3.89 0.27 11.68
C TYR A 43 3.24 0.97 12.87
N ILE A 44 3.87 2.04 13.37
CA ILE A 44 3.39 2.77 14.55
C ILE A 44 2.04 3.42 14.24
N TRP A 45 0.99 3.06 14.99
CA TRP A 45 -0.27 3.80 14.88
C TRP A 45 -0.15 5.14 15.62
N HIS A 46 -0.25 6.26 14.91
CA HIS A 46 -0.12 7.62 15.48
C HIS A 46 -1.47 8.24 15.89
N GLY A 47 -2.56 7.48 15.90
CA GLY A 47 -3.91 7.97 16.22
C GLY A 47 -4.76 8.27 14.99
N SER A 48 -4.16 8.60 13.84
CA SER A 48 -4.83 8.87 12.56
C SER A 48 -4.03 8.33 11.37
N GLU A 49 -4.73 8.06 10.25
CA GLU A 49 -4.11 7.78 8.96
C GLU A 49 -3.34 8.99 8.39
N ASP A 50 -3.69 10.21 8.81
CA ASP A 50 -3.05 11.47 8.37
C ASP A 50 -1.54 11.50 8.64
N ALA A 51 -1.07 10.75 9.64
CA ALA A 51 0.36 10.60 9.91
C ALA A 51 1.13 9.91 8.76
N TYR A 52 0.42 9.27 7.83
CA TYR A 52 0.97 8.57 6.67
C TYR A 52 0.62 9.23 5.35
N VAL A 53 -0.57 9.81 5.25
CA VAL A 53 -1.07 10.45 4.03
C VAL A 53 -0.09 11.50 3.51
N GLY A 54 0.12 11.50 2.19
CA GLY A 54 1.06 12.38 1.50
C GLY A 54 2.53 11.92 1.50
N LYS A 55 2.91 10.93 2.33
CA LYS A 55 4.27 10.34 2.28
C LYS A 55 4.44 9.52 1.02
N GLU A 56 5.61 9.63 0.38
CA GLU A 56 5.93 8.89 -0.84
C GLU A 56 6.64 7.57 -0.54
N HIS A 57 6.27 6.54 -1.29
CA HIS A 57 6.91 5.22 -1.28
C HIS A 57 7.28 4.81 -2.70
N GLU A 58 8.47 4.24 -2.87
CA GLU A 58 8.81 3.52 -4.09
C GLU A 58 8.12 2.16 -4.08
N VAL A 59 7.32 1.89 -5.11
CA VAL A 59 6.47 0.72 -5.24
C VAL A 59 6.64 0.07 -6.60
N SER A 60 6.24 -1.19 -6.73
CA SER A 60 6.05 -1.83 -8.03
C SER A 60 5.06 -1.03 -8.89
N SER A 61 5.30 -0.94 -10.20
CA SER A 61 4.44 -0.25 -11.15
C SER A 61 2.98 -0.71 -11.10
N ARG A 62 2.73 -1.98 -10.72
CA ARG A 62 1.40 -2.58 -10.56
C ARG A 62 0.59 -2.04 -9.38
N ILE A 63 1.24 -1.46 -8.38
CA ILE A 63 0.53 -0.87 -7.25
C ILE A 63 -0.13 0.41 -7.76
N MET A 64 -1.44 0.55 -7.62
CA MET A 64 -2.20 1.74 -8.05
C MET A 64 -2.36 2.75 -6.91
N ALA A 65 -2.55 2.27 -5.68
CA ALA A 65 -2.75 3.10 -4.50
C ALA A 65 -2.13 2.45 -3.25
N LEU A 66 -1.77 3.30 -2.28
CA LEU A 66 -1.36 2.90 -0.93
C LEU A 66 -2.18 3.65 0.10
N TRP A 67 -2.64 2.96 1.14
CA TRP A 67 -3.24 3.57 2.32
C TRP A 67 -2.89 2.74 3.56
N VAL A 68 -3.23 3.24 4.74
CA VAL A 68 -3.04 2.53 6.00
C VAL A 68 -4.38 2.19 6.64
N GLU A 69 -4.46 1.04 7.30
CA GLU A 69 -5.57 0.71 8.19
C GLU A 69 -5.07 0.55 9.62
N ARG A 70 -5.85 1.05 10.59
CA ARG A 70 -5.62 0.71 11.99
C ARG A 70 -5.99 -0.75 12.22
N ARG A 71 -5.05 -1.51 12.76
CA ARG A 71 -5.26 -2.86 13.28
C ARG A 71 -4.88 -2.87 14.75
N THR A 72 -5.41 -3.85 15.47
CA THR A 72 -5.10 -4.05 16.89
C THR A 72 -4.90 -5.54 17.11
N ASP A 73 -3.88 -5.86 17.91
CA ASP A 73 -3.69 -7.19 18.46
C ASP A 73 -3.28 -7.08 19.94
N LYS A 74 -2.74 -8.17 20.50
CA LYS A 74 -2.31 -8.24 21.89
C LYS A 74 -1.21 -7.23 22.27
N ASP A 75 -0.41 -6.76 21.30
CA ASP A 75 0.71 -5.84 21.53
C ASP A 75 0.28 -4.37 21.34
N GLY A 76 -1.00 -4.14 21.01
CA GLY A 76 -1.59 -2.82 20.85
C GLY A 76 -2.02 -2.51 19.42
N SER A 77 -2.24 -1.22 19.15
CA SER A 77 -2.64 -0.75 17.83
C SER A 77 -1.43 -0.52 16.93
N TYR A 78 -1.55 -0.92 15.67
CA TYR A 78 -0.55 -0.71 14.64
C TYR A 78 -1.22 -0.28 13.33
N ALA A 79 -0.47 0.39 12.47
CA ALA A 79 -0.86 0.69 11.10
C ALA A 79 -0.41 -0.47 10.20
N LEU A 80 -1.31 -0.94 9.33
CA LEU A 80 -1.01 -1.92 8.29
C LEU A 80 -1.17 -1.25 6.93
N PHE A 81 -0.13 -1.30 6.10
CA PHE A 81 -0.23 -0.80 4.74
C PHE A 81 -1.03 -1.76 3.87
N LYS A 82 -2.04 -1.21 3.20
CA LYS A 82 -2.84 -1.86 2.17
C LYS A 82 -2.51 -1.25 0.83
N CYS A 83 -2.74 -2.00 -0.22
CA CYS A 83 -2.56 -1.53 -1.59
C CYS A 83 -3.71 -1.94 -2.48
N LEU A 84 -3.89 -1.15 -3.54
CA LEU A 84 -4.67 -1.55 -4.70
C LEU A 84 -3.66 -2.05 -5.73
N ILE A 85 -3.82 -3.28 -6.21
CA ILE A 85 -2.95 -3.87 -7.24
C ILE A 85 -3.72 -4.04 -8.54
N ASP A 86 -3.10 -3.62 -9.64
CA ASP A 86 -3.56 -3.88 -11.00
C ASP A 86 -3.26 -5.34 -11.38
N ASN A 87 -4.29 -6.06 -11.84
CA ASN A 87 -4.21 -7.46 -12.25
C ASN A 87 -4.12 -7.65 -13.77
N ASN A 88 -4.12 -6.56 -14.54
CA ASN A 88 -4.03 -6.61 -16.00
C ASN A 88 -2.59 -6.81 -16.53
#